data_AF-A0A8T2S5U7-F1
#
_entry.id   AF-A0A8T2S5U7-F1
#
_cell.length_a   1.000
_cell.length_b   1.000
_cell.length_c   1.000
_cell.angle_alpha   90.00
_cell.angle_beta   90.00
_cell.angle_gamma   90.00
#
_symmetry.space_group_name_H-M   'P 1'
#
loop_
_entity.id
_entity.type
_entity.pdbx_description
1 polymer ?
#
loop_
_entity_poly.entity_id
_entity_poly.type
_entity_poly.pdbx_seq_one_letter_code
_entity_poly.pdbx_strand_id
1 'polypeptide(L)'
;MVPDLELVFGCGDRPEISKNAYQDSPPPPIFRYCTTSEHFDIPFPDWSFWGWPEVNIQPWHSEQQRIQKASRETPWKRRIPKAFWKGNLFMGNGTRMKLKECSEDVAEISGQDWNKEVRSGFRHSKLSEQCKHRYKIYVEGIGWSVSLKYILACASPVLLVQPQYYEFLARGLLAGKHFWDIPATDDMCRKISSAVEWGNQHPNEAMEIGRQGARFVEEEVSMPHVYDYMLHLLWKYAELLDFEPVIGDHLLELCPEAFLCTAPSKEEPFFRASMVHEPSTTLPCSFMDAVSDQTQWHSQ
;
A
#
# COMPACT_ATOMS: atom_id res chain seq x y z
N MET A 1 -10.00 -24.14 -1.45
CA MET A 1 -8.64 -24.71 -1.43
C MET A 1 -7.81 -24.01 -2.50
N VAL A 2 -6.52 -23.81 -2.25
CA VAL A 2 -5.57 -23.29 -3.25
C VAL A 2 -5.26 -24.44 -4.23
N PRO A 3 -5.27 -24.21 -5.56
CA PRO A 3 -4.93 -25.24 -6.52
C PRO A 3 -3.43 -25.52 -6.52
N ASP A 4 -3.03 -26.68 -7.04
CA ASP A 4 -1.62 -26.97 -7.30
C ASP A 4 -1.10 -25.99 -8.36
N LEU A 5 -0.03 -25.28 -8.06
CA LEU A 5 0.59 -24.29 -8.94
C LEU A 5 2.08 -24.15 -8.62
N GLU A 6 2.87 -23.74 -9.62
CA GLU A 6 4.25 -23.30 -9.47
C GLU A 6 4.35 -21.84 -9.88
N LEU A 7 4.95 -20.98 -9.05
CA LEU A 7 5.12 -19.55 -9.37
C LEU A 7 6.52 -19.05 -9.04
N VAL A 8 6.90 -17.96 -9.69
CA VAL A 8 8.09 -17.17 -9.36
C VAL A 8 7.64 -15.88 -8.67
N PHE A 9 8.15 -15.65 -7.47
CA PHE A 9 7.90 -14.43 -6.70
C PHE A 9 9.18 -13.61 -6.56
N GLY A 10 9.20 -12.40 -7.13
CA GLY A 10 10.33 -11.49 -6.99
C GLY A 10 10.16 -10.59 -5.76
N CYS A 11 11.02 -10.78 -4.76
CA CYS A 11 10.96 -10.02 -3.51
C CYS A 11 11.58 -8.61 -3.58
N GLY A 12 12.02 -8.16 -4.76
CA GLY A 12 12.59 -6.83 -4.95
C GLY A 12 11.53 -5.73 -5.07
N ASP A 13 11.91 -4.50 -4.73
CA ASP A 13 10.98 -3.36 -4.68
C ASP A 13 10.49 -2.87 -6.06
N ARG A 14 11.27 -3.12 -7.12
CA ARG A 14 10.95 -2.66 -8.48
C ARG A 14 10.36 -3.78 -9.33
N PRO A 15 9.44 -3.47 -10.26
CA PRO A 15 9.04 -4.38 -11.34
C PRO A 15 10.26 -4.80 -12.18
N GLU A 16 10.18 -5.95 -12.83
CA GLU A 16 11.29 -6.57 -13.55
C GLU A 16 11.01 -6.80 -15.04
N ILE A 17 9.78 -7.15 -15.39
CA ILE A 17 9.45 -7.65 -16.72
C ILE A 17 8.96 -6.49 -17.59
N SER A 18 9.92 -5.73 -18.12
CA SER A 18 9.65 -4.62 -19.03
C SER A 18 9.00 -5.08 -20.33
N LYS A 19 7.89 -4.44 -20.72
CA LYS A 19 7.18 -4.75 -21.97
C LYS A 19 8.04 -4.58 -23.23
N ASN A 20 8.97 -3.63 -23.19
CA ASN A 20 9.88 -3.39 -24.32
C ASN A 20 10.88 -4.52 -24.54
N ALA A 21 11.21 -5.30 -23.51
CA ALA A 21 12.12 -6.43 -23.64
C ALA A 21 11.46 -7.68 -24.25
N TYR A 22 10.13 -7.72 -24.30
CA TYR A 22 9.32 -8.88 -24.70
C TYR A 22 8.33 -8.52 -25.82
N GLN A 23 8.76 -7.70 -26.78
CA GLN A 23 7.91 -7.32 -27.94
C GLN A 23 7.67 -8.51 -28.88
N ASP A 24 8.67 -9.38 -29.04
CA ASP A 24 8.66 -10.50 -29.99
C ASP A 24 8.64 -11.88 -29.30
N SER A 25 8.48 -11.93 -27.97
CA SER A 25 8.49 -13.17 -27.19
C SER A 25 7.51 -13.10 -26.02
N PRO A 26 6.92 -14.24 -25.59
CA PRO A 26 6.06 -14.25 -24.43
C PRO A 26 6.88 -13.90 -23.16
N PRO A 27 6.43 -12.95 -22.32
CA PRO A 27 7.11 -12.62 -21.08
C PRO A 27 6.96 -13.73 -20.03
N PRO A 28 7.96 -13.95 -19.16
CA PRO A 28 7.80 -14.86 -18.03
C PRO A 28 6.81 -14.27 -17.02
N PRO A 29 5.92 -15.08 -16.43
CA PRO A 29 5.05 -14.62 -15.37
C PRO A 29 5.83 -14.48 -14.06
N ILE A 30 5.87 -13.28 -13.50
CA ILE A 30 6.45 -13.03 -12.18
C ILE A 30 5.46 -12.28 -11.29
N PHE A 31 5.36 -12.73 -10.05
CA PHE A 31 4.63 -12.02 -9.01
C PHE A 31 5.56 -11.01 -8.35
N ARG A 32 5.10 -9.78 -8.22
CA ARG A 32 5.79 -8.68 -7.53
C ARG A 32 4.81 -7.93 -6.66
N TYR A 33 5.33 -7.11 -5.76
CA TYR A 33 4.50 -6.26 -4.92
C TYR A 33 3.91 -5.04 -5.65
N CYS A 34 4.52 -4.61 -6.76
CA CYS A 34 3.99 -3.54 -7.60
C CYS A 34 4.29 -3.78 -9.09
N THR A 35 3.60 -3.03 -9.94
CA THR A 35 3.83 -2.97 -11.39
C THR A 35 3.71 -1.53 -11.90
N THR A 36 3.90 -1.32 -13.20
CA THR A 36 3.69 -0.03 -13.89
C THR A 36 2.92 -0.28 -15.20
N SER A 37 2.57 0.77 -15.96
CA SER A 37 2.02 0.60 -17.31
C SER A 37 2.98 -0.10 -18.28
N GLU A 38 4.29 -0.03 -18.01
CA GLU A 38 5.36 -0.51 -18.88
C GLU A 38 5.87 -1.91 -18.51
N HIS A 39 5.24 -2.58 -17.54
CA HIS A 39 5.70 -3.87 -17.01
C HIS A 39 4.58 -4.92 -17.03
N PHE A 40 4.98 -6.19 -17.11
CA PHE A 40 4.08 -7.36 -17.09
C PHE A 40 3.95 -8.01 -15.71
N ASP A 41 4.73 -7.57 -14.72
CA ASP A 41 4.71 -8.09 -13.36
C ASP A 41 3.28 -8.11 -12.77
N ILE A 42 2.93 -9.21 -12.11
CA ILE A 42 1.62 -9.47 -11.52
C ILE A 42 1.61 -8.94 -10.08
N PRO A 43 0.85 -7.88 -9.76
CA PRO A 43 0.83 -7.31 -8.41
C PRO A 43 0.19 -8.26 -7.39
N PHE A 44 0.92 -8.51 -6.30
CA PHE A 44 0.52 -9.32 -5.16
C PHE A 44 0.64 -8.50 -3.86
N PRO A 45 -0.19 -8.76 -2.83
CA PRO A 45 -0.08 -8.06 -1.55
C PRO A 45 1.32 -8.15 -0.94
N ASP A 46 1.82 -7.03 -0.42
CA ASP A 46 3.14 -6.98 0.23
C ASP A 46 3.15 -7.64 1.63
N TRP A 47 4.35 -7.95 2.12
CA TRP A 47 4.53 -8.61 3.42
C TRP A 47 3.94 -7.80 4.59
N SER A 48 3.82 -6.48 4.44
CA SER A 48 3.41 -5.60 5.53
C SER A 48 1.94 -5.80 5.95
N PHE A 49 1.12 -6.50 5.16
CA PHE A 49 -0.21 -6.94 5.59
C PHE A 49 -0.15 -7.87 6.81
N TRP A 50 0.89 -8.71 6.91
CA TRP A 50 1.15 -9.58 8.05
C TRP A 50 2.09 -8.95 9.09
N GLY A 51 2.46 -7.68 8.90
CA GLY A 51 3.30 -6.90 9.80
C GLY A 51 4.68 -6.59 9.22
N TRP A 52 5.36 -5.65 9.86
CA TRP A 52 6.73 -5.28 9.51
C TRP A 52 7.56 -5.12 10.80
N PRO A 53 8.04 -6.24 11.36
CA PRO A 53 8.69 -6.30 12.66
C PRO A 53 9.89 -5.36 12.79
N GLU A 54 10.69 -5.24 11.74
CA GLU A 54 11.93 -4.47 11.69
C GLU A 54 11.70 -2.97 11.94
N VAL A 55 10.49 -2.49 11.67
CA VAL A 55 10.06 -1.10 11.90
C VAL A 55 8.91 -0.99 12.91
N ASN A 56 8.64 -2.07 13.65
CA ASN A 56 7.63 -2.14 14.70
C ASN A 56 6.20 -1.79 14.24
N ILE A 57 5.82 -2.20 13.02
CA ILE A 57 4.47 -2.06 12.50
C ILE A 57 3.73 -3.38 12.66
N GLN A 58 2.57 -3.34 13.32
CA GLN A 58 1.76 -4.53 13.58
C GLN A 58 1.11 -5.08 12.30
N PRO A 59 0.61 -6.32 12.32
CA PRO A 59 -0.23 -6.84 11.24
C PRO A 59 -1.40 -5.88 10.95
N TRP A 60 -1.79 -5.82 9.68
CA TRP A 60 -2.67 -4.78 9.16
C TRP A 60 -3.99 -4.66 9.94
N HIS A 61 -4.64 -5.79 10.27
CA HIS A 61 -5.86 -5.80 11.06
C HIS A 61 -5.73 -5.03 12.39
N SER A 62 -4.63 -5.23 13.11
CA SER A 62 -4.37 -4.58 14.39
C SER A 62 -3.92 -3.13 14.23
N GLU A 63 -3.05 -2.85 13.24
CA GLU A 63 -2.53 -1.51 13.01
C GLU A 63 -3.63 -0.55 12.50
N GLN A 64 -4.51 -1.03 11.62
CA GLN A 64 -5.67 -0.29 11.15
C GLN A 64 -6.56 0.18 12.30
N GLN A 65 -6.90 -0.71 13.22
CA GLN A 65 -7.72 -0.38 14.40
C GLN A 65 -7.04 0.68 15.28
N ARG A 66 -5.71 0.59 15.47
CA ARG A 66 -4.94 1.59 16.22
C ARG A 66 -4.98 2.96 15.55
N ILE A 67 -4.78 3.01 14.23
CA ILE A 67 -4.82 4.25 13.44
C ILE A 67 -6.22 4.86 13.50
N GLN A 68 -7.26 4.08 13.26
CA GLN A 68 -8.65 4.55 13.28
C GLN A 68 -9.07 5.03 14.67
N LYS A 69 -8.67 4.32 15.74
CA LYS A 69 -8.92 4.76 17.12
C LYS A 69 -8.28 6.12 17.38
N ALA A 70 -6.99 6.27 17.08
CA ALA A 70 -6.28 7.54 17.27
C ALA A 70 -6.84 8.67 16.39
N SER A 71 -7.25 8.35 15.16
CA SER A 71 -7.91 9.29 14.25
C SER A 71 -9.21 9.86 14.85
N ARG A 72 -10.00 9.04 15.56
CA ARG A 72 -11.25 9.47 16.23
C ARG A 72 -11.01 10.36 17.46
N GLU A 73 -9.82 10.31 18.08
CA GLU A 73 -9.48 11.15 19.23
C GLU A 73 -9.37 12.64 18.87
N THR A 74 -8.98 12.95 17.62
CA THR A 74 -8.91 14.33 17.11
C THR A 74 -9.84 14.50 15.91
N PRO A 75 -11.04 15.09 16.13
CA PRO A 75 -11.97 15.39 15.04
C PRO A 75 -11.30 16.18 13.92
N TRP A 76 -11.58 15.84 12.66
CA TRP A 76 -10.89 16.42 11.50
C TRP A 76 -10.83 17.95 11.52
N LYS A 77 -11.92 18.62 11.92
CA LYS A 77 -12.00 20.09 12.02
C LYS A 77 -10.97 20.70 12.98
N ARG A 78 -10.53 19.95 14.00
CA ARG A 78 -9.51 20.35 15.00
C ARG A 78 -8.07 19.96 14.64
N ARG A 79 -7.87 19.22 13.54
CA ARG A 79 -6.54 18.85 13.05
C ARG A 79 -5.80 20.07 12.51
N ILE A 80 -4.48 19.99 12.50
CA ILE A 80 -3.59 21.03 11.95
C ILE A 80 -3.95 21.24 10.47
N PRO A 81 -4.26 22.48 10.03
CA PRO A 81 -4.81 22.75 8.69
C PRO A 81 -3.75 22.74 7.58
N LYS A 82 -2.78 21.83 7.67
CA LYS A 82 -1.69 21.64 6.71
C LYS A 82 -1.71 20.22 6.18
N ALA A 83 -1.07 20.03 5.03
CA ALA A 83 -0.68 18.69 4.57
C ALA A 83 0.54 18.19 5.35
N PHE A 84 0.65 16.87 5.50
CA PHE A 84 1.74 16.25 6.24
C PHE A 84 2.27 15.01 5.56
N TRP A 85 3.60 14.94 5.48
CA TRP A 85 4.34 13.78 5.02
C TRP A 85 5.48 13.48 5.99
N LYS A 86 5.71 12.20 6.28
CA LYS A 86 6.90 11.75 7.00
C LYS A 86 7.48 10.51 6.33
N GLY A 87 8.78 10.51 6.07
CA GLY A 87 9.46 9.37 5.46
C GLY A 87 10.91 9.64 5.07
N ASN A 88 11.59 8.62 4.54
CA ASN A 88 12.97 8.78 4.05
C ASN A 88 12.95 9.57 2.73
N LEU A 89 13.62 10.73 2.72
CA LEU A 89 13.71 11.65 1.59
C LEU A 89 14.60 11.13 0.45
N PHE A 90 15.60 10.30 0.78
CA PHE A 90 16.63 9.86 -0.16
C PHE A 90 16.28 8.49 -0.77
N MET A 91 15.05 8.37 -1.30
CA MET A 91 14.54 7.16 -1.95
C MET A 91 13.90 7.51 -3.29
N GLY A 92 14.00 6.61 -4.27
CA GLY A 92 13.33 6.75 -5.56
C GLY A 92 14.03 7.67 -6.54
N ASN A 93 13.24 8.29 -7.42
CA ASN A 93 13.68 9.13 -8.54
C ASN A 93 13.86 10.62 -8.17
N GLY A 94 13.91 10.96 -6.88
CA GLY A 94 14.05 12.34 -6.41
C GLY A 94 12.73 13.09 -6.14
N THR A 95 11.57 12.49 -6.41
CA THR A 95 10.26 13.12 -6.13
C THR A 95 10.09 13.51 -4.65
N ARG A 96 10.61 12.70 -3.71
CA ARG A 96 10.59 13.03 -2.28
C ARG A 96 11.47 14.22 -1.91
N MET A 97 12.57 14.43 -2.64
CA MET A 97 13.41 15.62 -2.47
C MET A 97 12.69 16.86 -3.00
N LYS A 98 12.04 16.78 -4.16
CA LYS A 98 11.16 17.85 -4.66
C LYS A 98 10.01 18.15 -3.68
N LEU A 99 9.40 17.11 -3.10
CA LEU A 99 8.34 17.29 -2.09
C LEU A 99 8.83 18.11 -0.89
N LYS A 100 10.09 17.91 -0.47
CA LYS A 100 10.68 18.68 0.63
C LYS A 100 10.68 20.19 0.36
N GLU A 101 10.83 20.59 -0.89
CA GLU A 101 10.79 21.99 -1.32
C GLU A 101 9.38 22.59 -1.19
N CYS A 102 8.34 21.75 -1.15
CA CYS A 102 6.96 22.18 -0.91
C CYS A 102 6.63 22.47 0.56
N SER A 103 7.62 22.40 1.46
CA SER A 103 7.45 22.64 2.90
C SER A 103 7.25 24.14 3.21
N GLU A 104 6.18 24.73 2.71
CA GLU A 104 5.75 26.10 2.97
C GLU A 104 4.68 26.17 4.09
N ASP A 105 3.96 27.29 4.21
CA ASP A 105 2.89 27.47 5.20
C ASP A 105 1.75 26.45 5.10
N VAL A 106 1.59 25.79 3.96
CA VAL A 106 0.52 24.82 3.69
C VAL A 106 0.88 23.36 3.98
N ALA A 107 2.16 23.02 4.14
CA ALA A 107 2.61 21.63 4.25
C ALA A 107 3.78 21.47 5.23
N GLU A 108 3.78 20.36 5.97
CA GLU A 108 4.84 19.95 6.87
C GLU A 108 5.47 18.65 6.35
N ILE A 109 6.71 18.74 5.86
CA ILE A 109 7.44 17.62 5.27
C ILE A 109 8.57 17.20 6.21
N SER A 110 8.39 16.06 6.87
CA SER A 110 9.31 15.56 7.89
C SER A 110 10.20 14.44 7.34
N GLY A 111 11.51 14.72 7.21
CA GLY A 111 12.48 13.71 6.83
C GLY A 111 12.74 12.71 7.97
N GLN A 112 12.67 11.41 7.66
CA GLN A 112 12.91 10.34 8.61
C GLN A 112 14.36 9.84 8.54
N ASP A 113 15.04 9.81 9.68
CA ASP A 113 16.35 9.21 9.86
C ASP A 113 16.19 7.84 10.51
N TRP A 114 16.36 6.78 9.73
CA TRP A 114 16.18 5.40 10.17
C TRP A 114 17.10 5.03 11.35
N ASN A 115 18.34 5.54 11.37
CA ASN A 115 19.27 5.24 12.46
C ASN A 115 18.78 5.83 13.78
N LYS A 116 18.18 7.03 13.75
CA LYS A 116 17.55 7.63 14.93
C LYS A 116 16.29 6.88 15.34
N GLU A 117 15.46 6.49 14.38
CA GLU A 117 14.21 5.78 14.67
C GLU A 117 14.49 4.41 15.31
N VAL A 118 15.45 3.63 14.78
CA VAL A 118 15.91 2.36 15.38
C VAL A 118 16.38 2.57 16.82
N ARG A 119 17.21 3.59 17.08
CA ARG A 119 17.68 3.91 18.45
C ARG A 119 16.54 4.30 19.40
N SER A 120 15.49 4.92 18.89
CA SER A 120 14.31 5.31 19.68
C SER A 120 13.27 4.19 19.82
N GLY A 121 13.46 3.04 19.16
CA GLY A 121 12.44 1.99 19.06
C GLY A 121 11.20 2.46 18.30
N PHE A 122 11.37 3.28 17.27
CA PHE A 122 10.31 3.82 16.40
C PHE A 122 9.23 4.63 17.12
N ARG A 123 9.51 5.12 18.35
CA ARG A 123 8.54 5.88 19.15
C ARG A 123 8.02 7.13 18.44
N HIS A 124 8.82 7.73 17.57
CA HIS A 124 8.48 8.94 16.84
C HIS A 124 7.84 8.66 15.46
N SER A 125 7.71 7.40 15.05
CA SER A 125 7.19 7.00 13.73
C SER A 125 5.92 6.15 13.81
N LYS A 126 5.32 6.02 14.99
CA LYS A 126 4.03 5.34 15.15
C LYS A 126 2.98 5.94 14.22
N LEU A 127 2.39 5.10 13.39
CA LEU A 127 1.45 5.54 12.35
C LEU A 127 0.19 6.18 12.96
N SER A 128 -0.30 5.63 14.07
CA SER A 128 -1.44 6.17 14.84
C SER A 128 -1.24 7.60 15.34
N GLU A 129 0.00 8.04 15.60
CA GLU A 129 0.28 9.40 16.06
C GLU A 129 0.39 10.42 14.91
N GLN A 130 0.27 9.97 13.65
CA GLN A 130 0.45 10.78 12.44
C GLN A 130 -0.87 11.26 11.80
N CYS A 131 -2.02 11.04 12.44
CA CYS A 131 -3.34 11.49 11.96
C CYS A 131 -3.74 12.88 12.49
N LYS A 132 -2.77 13.72 12.88
CA LYS A 132 -2.99 15.03 13.54
C LYS A 132 -3.18 16.19 12.55
N HIS A 133 -2.86 15.96 11.28
CA HIS A 133 -2.96 16.94 10.19
C HIS A 133 -4.19 16.67 9.33
N ARG A 134 -4.79 17.73 8.79
CA ARG A 134 -5.99 17.62 7.95
C ARG A 134 -5.76 16.81 6.70
N TYR A 135 -4.57 16.91 6.09
CA TYR A 135 -4.24 16.21 4.86
C TYR A 135 -2.99 15.35 5.04
N LYS A 136 -2.96 14.23 4.34
CA LYS A 136 -1.79 13.34 4.26
C LYS A 136 -1.27 13.37 2.84
N ILE A 137 0.04 13.22 2.64
CA ILE A 137 0.61 13.13 1.30
C ILE A 137 1.10 11.72 1.06
N TYR A 138 0.75 11.15 -0.09
CA TYR A 138 1.38 9.94 -0.60
C TYR A 138 2.43 10.31 -1.64
N VAL A 139 3.64 9.79 -1.49
CA VAL A 139 4.70 9.83 -2.52
C VAL A 139 5.41 8.49 -2.53
N GLU A 140 5.55 7.90 -3.71
CA GLU A 140 6.23 6.63 -3.92
C GLU A 140 7.72 6.65 -3.52
N GLY A 141 8.33 5.47 -3.47
CA GLY A 141 9.71 5.27 -3.06
C GLY A 141 10.58 4.82 -4.23
N ILE A 142 11.40 3.79 -3.98
CA ILE A 142 12.17 3.11 -5.03
C ILE A 142 11.27 2.30 -5.98
N GLY A 143 10.16 1.78 -5.44
CA GLY A 143 8.96 1.28 -6.11
C GLY A 143 7.73 1.94 -5.49
N TRP A 144 6.68 1.17 -5.19
CA TRP A 144 5.54 1.66 -4.40
C TRP A 144 5.96 2.07 -2.98
N SER A 145 5.11 2.84 -2.30
CA SER A 145 5.27 3.12 -0.87
C SER A 145 4.21 2.38 -0.07
N VAL A 146 4.65 1.57 0.88
CA VAL A 146 3.78 0.80 1.80
C VAL A 146 2.82 1.72 2.61
N SER A 147 3.11 3.02 2.68
CA SER A 147 2.38 3.99 3.48
C SER A 147 0.91 4.21 3.09
N LEU A 148 0.50 3.90 1.85
CA LEU A 148 -0.80 4.31 1.29
C LEU A 148 -1.99 3.85 2.15
N LYS A 149 -2.11 2.55 2.42
CA LYS A 149 -3.20 1.99 3.24
C LYS A 149 -3.27 2.60 4.65
N TYR A 150 -2.10 2.86 5.25
CA TYR A 150 -2.02 3.41 6.60
C TYR A 150 -2.48 4.87 6.65
N ILE A 151 -2.10 5.69 5.67
CA ILE A 151 -2.51 7.11 5.66
C ILE A 151 -3.97 7.29 5.24
N LEU A 152 -4.51 6.40 4.40
CA LEU A 152 -5.95 6.36 4.10
C LEU A 152 -6.76 6.08 5.38
N ALA A 153 -6.30 5.17 6.23
CA ALA A 153 -6.95 4.86 7.51
C ALA A 153 -7.02 6.03 8.50
N CYS A 154 -6.24 7.10 8.30
CA CYS A 154 -6.32 8.30 9.15
C CYS A 154 -7.61 9.12 8.95
N ALA A 155 -8.45 8.83 7.95
CA ALA A 155 -9.62 9.67 7.60
C ALA A 155 -9.27 11.15 7.36
N SER A 156 -8.03 11.40 6.94
CA SER A 156 -7.56 12.67 6.39
C SER A 156 -7.51 12.51 4.88
N PRO A 157 -7.93 13.48 4.06
CA PRO A 157 -7.77 13.38 2.62
C PRO A 157 -6.31 13.16 2.26
N VAL A 158 -6.07 12.18 1.40
CA VAL A 158 -4.76 11.85 0.89
C VAL A 158 -4.53 12.65 -0.40
N LEU A 159 -3.54 13.53 -0.39
CA LEU A 159 -2.98 14.15 -1.58
C LEU A 159 -2.02 13.12 -2.20
N LEU A 160 -2.48 12.42 -3.22
CA LEU A 160 -1.76 11.34 -3.86
C LEU A 160 -0.92 11.92 -4.99
N VAL A 161 0.39 12.02 -4.78
CA VAL A 161 1.31 12.37 -5.86
C VAL A 161 1.35 11.21 -6.83
N GLN A 162 0.90 11.44 -8.07
CA GLN A 162 0.69 10.44 -9.10
C GLN A 162 1.87 9.44 -9.16
N PRO A 163 1.66 8.18 -8.74
CA PRO A 163 2.72 7.20 -8.74
C PRO A 163 2.97 6.66 -10.14
N GLN A 164 4.20 6.24 -10.37
CA GLN A 164 4.56 5.33 -11.46
C GLN A 164 4.23 3.88 -11.09
N TYR A 165 4.39 3.53 -9.80
CA TYR A 165 4.23 2.17 -9.29
C TYR A 165 2.87 1.95 -8.63
N TYR A 166 2.15 0.93 -9.08
CA TYR A 166 0.83 0.56 -8.56
C TYR A 166 0.90 -0.79 -7.85
N GLU A 167 0.39 -0.83 -6.61
CA GLU A 167 0.13 -2.07 -5.87
C GLU A 167 -1.28 -2.61 -6.17
N PHE A 168 -1.57 -3.82 -5.70
CA PHE A 168 -2.82 -4.52 -6.04
C PHE A 168 -4.11 -3.75 -5.69
N LEU A 169 -4.12 -3.01 -4.57
CA LEU A 169 -5.29 -2.23 -4.14
C LEU A 169 -5.52 -0.96 -4.95
N ALA A 170 -4.54 -0.53 -5.75
CA ALA A 170 -4.61 0.74 -6.48
C ALA A 170 -5.88 0.77 -7.32
N ARG A 171 -6.19 -0.29 -8.08
CA ARG A 171 -7.35 -0.30 -8.98
C ARG A 171 -8.71 -0.02 -8.32
N GLY A 172 -8.85 -0.24 -7.00
CA GLY A 172 -10.08 0.08 -6.26
C GLY A 172 -10.19 1.55 -5.79
N LEU A 173 -9.10 2.33 -5.88
CA LEU A 173 -9.09 3.74 -5.49
C LEU A 173 -9.60 4.63 -6.63
N LEU A 174 -10.39 5.67 -6.28
CA LEU A 174 -11.00 6.60 -7.23
C LEU A 174 -10.63 8.05 -6.86
N ALA A 175 -10.06 8.78 -7.81
CA ALA A 175 -9.71 10.19 -7.63
C ALA A 175 -10.97 11.04 -7.35
N GLY A 176 -10.86 12.02 -6.45
CA GLY A 176 -11.97 12.86 -6.00
C GLY A 176 -12.95 12.16 -5.05
N LYS A 177 -12.92 10.83 -4.94
CA LYS A 177 -13.71 10.06 -3.96
C LYS A 177 -12.86 9.55 -2.80
N HIS A 178 -11.78 8.81 -3.07
CA HIS A 178 -10.94 8.19 -2.04
C HIS A 178 -9.67 9.02 -1.74
N PHE A 179 -9.20 9.80 -2.71
CA PHE A 179 -8.00 10.63 -2.60
C PHE A 179 -8.11 11.86 -3.52
N TRP A 180 -7.20 12.81 -3.34
CA TRP A 180 -7.02 13.97 -4.21
C TRP A 180 -5.76 13.77 -5.06
N ASP A 181 -5.91 13.82 -6.38
CA ASP A 181 -4.80 13.57 -7.31
C ASP A 181 -3.87 14.78 -7.46
N ILE A 182 -2.55 14.56 -7.38
CA ILE A 182 -1.52 15.58 -7.50
C ILE A 182 -0.52 15.15 -8.59
N PRO A 183 -0.43 15.88 -9.71
CA PRO A 183 0.54 15.58 -10.75
C PRO A 183 1.99 15.62 -10.23
N ALA A 184 2.76 14.58 -10.55
CA ALA A 184 4.18 14.46 -10.19
C ALA A 184 5.08 15.30 -11.14
N THR A 185 4.79 16.59 -11.25
CA THR A 185 5.47 17.55 -12.13
C THR A 185 6.18 18.64 -11.32
N ASP A 186 6.87 19.57 -11.97
CA ASP A 186 7.49 20.72 -11.29
C ASP A 186 6.45 21.66 -10.66
N ASP A 187 5.16 21.53 -11.01
CA ASP A 187 4.04 22.27 -10.43
C ASP A 187 3.44 21.61 -9.17
N MET A 188 4.02 20.48 -8.72
CA MET A 188 3.52 19.68 -7.59
C MET A 188 3.28 20.51 -6.33
N CYS A 189 4.21 21.41 -5.95
CA CYS A 189 4.08 22.21 -4.74
C CYS A 189 2.87 23.15 -4.81
N ARG A 190 2.68 23.85 -5.94
CA ARG A 190 1.52 24.73 -6.15
C ARG A 190 0.21 23.95 -6.11
N LYS A 191 0.18 22.75 -6.69
CA LYS A 191 -0.98 21.86 -6.67
C LYS A 191 -1.33 21.39 -5.26
N ILE A 192 -0.32 21.04 -4.46
CA ILE A 192 -0.50 20.72 -3.03
C ILE A 192 -1.07 21.94 -2.28
N SER A 193 -0.49 23.13 -2.45
CA SER A 193 -0.98 24.36 -1.82
C SER A 193 -2.43 24.64 -2.19
N SER A 194 -2.76 24.57 -3.48
CA SER A 194 -4.11 24.80 -3.98
C SER A 194 -5.12 23.81 -3.41
N ALA A 195 -4.76 22.53 -3.29
CA ALA A 195 -5.62 21.50 -2.70
C ALA A 195 -5.87 21.74 -1.20
N VAL A 196 -4.82 22.10 -0.44
CA VAL A 196 -4.92 22.40 1.00
C VAL A 196 -5.76 23.65 1.24
N GLU A 197 -5.51 24.72 0.49
CA GLU A 197 -6.27 25.98 0.58
C GLU A 197 -7.74 25.77 0.25
N TRP A 198 -8.04 25.09 -0.86
CA TRP A 198 -9.40 24.75 -1.24
C TRP A 198 -10.09 23.91 -0.16
N GLY A 199 -9.45 22.85 0.33
CA GLY A 199 -10.07 21.97 1.32
C GLY A 199 -10.30 22.66 2.68
N ASN A 200 -9.47 23.65 3.02
CA ASN A 200 -9.65 24.46 4.22
C ASN A 200 -10.84 25.43 4.08
N GLN A 201 -11.17 25.83 2.86
CA GLN A 201 -12.37 26.63 2.53
C GLN A 201 -13.62 25.76 2.33
N HIS A 202 -13.45 24.48 1.99
CA HIS A 202 -14.53 23.50 1.73
C HIS A 202 -14.42 22.29 2.66
N PRO A 203 -14.58 22.48 3.98
CA PRO A 203 -14.25 21.47 4.98
C PRO A 203 -15.16 20.24 4.94
N ASN A 204 -16.40 20.34 4.45
CA ASN A 204 -17.31 19.20 4.40
C ASN A 204 -16.91 18.26 3.25
N GLU A 205 -16.62 18.82 2.10
CA GLU A 205 -16.18 18.13 0.89
C GLU A 205 -14.81 17.50 1.10
N ALA A 206 -13.86 18.25 1.68
CA ALA A 206 -12.56 17.71 2.05
C ALA A 206 -12.71 16.54 3.03
N MET A 207 -13.47 16.71 4.12
CA MET A 207 -13.67 15.64 5.10
C MET A 207 -14.31 14.39 4.48
N GLU A 208 -15.22 14.56 3.52
CA GLU A 208 -15.87 13.44 2.84
C GLU A 208 -14.88 12.60 2.04
N ILE A 209 -13.93 13.22 1.33
CA ILE A 209 -12.85 12.48 0.62
C ILE A 209 -12.05 11.63 1.60
N GLY A 210 -11.63 12.22 2.73
CA GLY A 210 -10.88 11.52 3.76
C GLY A 210 -11.67 10.36 4.37
N ARG A 211 -12.96 10.57 4.63
CA ARG A 211 -13.88 9.55 5.16
C ARG A 211 -14.06 8.39 4.19
N GLN A 212 -14.24 8.68 2.91
CA GLN A 212 -14.40 7.67 1.85
C GLN A 212 -13.12 6.86 1.64
N GLY A 213 -11.94 7.50 1.68
CA GLY A 213 -10.65 6.79 1.64
C GLY A 213 -10.44 5.87 2.85
N ALA A 214 -10.78 6.33 4.06
CA ALA A 214 -10.72 5.50 5.26
C ALA A 214 -11.71 4.33 5.22
N ARG A 215 -12.92 4.57 4.72
CA ARG A 215 -13.95 3.55 4.54
C ARG A 215 -13.51 2.48 3.53
N PHE A 216 -12.92 2.89 2.41
CA PHE A 216 -12.38 1.95 1.42
C PHE A 216 -11.38 0.98 2.06
N VAL A 217 -10.41 1.47 2.83
CA VAL A 217 -9.45 0.55 3.46
C VAL A 217 -10.05 -0.28 4.60
N GLU A 218 -11.09 0.21 5.26
CA GLU A 218 -11.84 -0.51 6.31
C GLU A 218 -12.68 -1.66 5.74
N GLU A 219 -13.40 -1.41 4.65
CA GLU A 219 -14.36 -2.35 4.07
C GLU A 219 -13.71 -3.23 3.00
N GLU A 220 -12.96 -2.64 2.07
CA GLU A 220 -12.47 -3.32 0.87
C GLU A 220 -11.06 -3.91 1.03
N VAL A 221 -10.24 -3.35 1.93
CA VAL A 221 -8.85 -3.79 2.16
C VAL A 221 -8.73 -4.57 3.48
N SER A 222 -9.78 -5.30 3.87
CA SER A 222 -9.74 -6.17 5.05
C SER A 222 -8.88 -7.42 4.80
N MET A 223 -8.33 -8.06 5.85
CA MET A 223 -7.54 -9.30 5.66
C MET A 223 -8.33 -10.41 4.92
N PRO A 224 -9.64 -10.64 5.19
CA PRO A 224 -10.44 -11.54 4.37
C PRO A 224 -10.43 -11.20 2.87
N HIS A 225 -10.62 -9.93 2.50
CA HIS A 225 -10.58 -9.52 1.08
C HIS A 225 -9.18 -9.60 0.47
N VAL A 226 -8.13 -9.37 1.26
CA VAL A 226 -6.74 -9.60 0.83
C VAL A 226 -6.52 -11.07 0.50
N TYR A 227 -6.99 -12.00 1.35
CA TYR A 227 -6.92 -13.43 1.07
C TYR A 227 -7.79 -13.84 -0.12
N ASP A 228 -8.99 -13.26 -0.29
CA ASP A 228 -9.84 -13.51 -1.46
C ASP A 228 -9.15 -13.07 -2.76
N TYR A 229 -8.50 -11.90 -2.77
CA TYR A 229 -7.70 -11.44 -3.90
C TYR A 229 -6.56 -12.41 -4.20
N MET A 230 -5.79 -12.81 -3.18
CA MET A 230 -4.70 -13.78 -3.34
C MET A 230 -5.21 -15.11 -3.90
N LEU A 231 -6.28 -15.66 -3.33
CA LEU A 231 -6.86 -16.92 -3.75
C LEU A 231 -7.36 -16.84 -5.19
N HIS A 232 -8.10 -15.79 -5.55
CA HIS A 232 -8.60 -15.60 -6.91
C HIS A 232 -7.46 -15.49 -7.91
N LEU A 233 -6.45 -14.69 -7.60
CA LEU A 233 -5.29 -14.49 -8.47
C LEU A 233 -4.51 -15.80 -8.67
N LEU A 234 -4.27 -16.57 -7.61
CA LEU A 234 -3.61 -17.87 -7.69
C LEU A 234 -4.44 -18.89 -8.48
N TRP A 235 -5.77 -18.86 -8.34
CA TRP A 235 -6.67 -19.70 -9.12
C TRP A 235 -6.60 -19.39 -10.62
N LYS A 236 -6.73 -18.10 -10.97
CA LYS A 236 -6.64 -17.65 -12.36
C LYS A 236 -5.27 -17.86 -12.97
N TYR A 237 -4.22 -17.78 -12.16
CA TYR A 237 -2.89 -18.12 -12.60
C TYR A 237 -2.73 -19.62 -12.87
N ALA A 238 -3.22 -20.49 -11.97
CA ALA A 238 -3.16 -21.95 -12.14
C ALA A 238 -3.94 -22.44 -13.37
N GLU A 239 -5.08 -21.82 -13.70
CA GLU A 239 -5.86 -22.10 -14.93
C GLU A 239 -5.04 -21.86 -16.22
N LEU A 240 -3.98 -21.03 -16.16
CA LEU A 240 -3.14 -20.69 -17.30
C LEU A 240 -1.90 -21.58 -17.44
N LEU A 241 -1.61 -22.43 -16.44
CA LEU A 241 -0.50 -23.38 -16.55
C LEU A 241 -0.83 -24.44 -17.60
N ASP A 242 0.11 -24.65 -18.52
CA ASP A 242 0.02 -25.69 -19.55
C ASP A 242 0.72 -27.00 -19.14
N PHE A 243 1.10 -27.09 -17.86
CA PHE A 243 1.72 -28.24 -17.24
C PHE A 243 1.11 -28.52 -15.85
N GLU A 244 1.26 -29.76 -15.38
CA GLU A 244 0.95 -30.15 -14.00
C GLU A 244 2.20 -29.93 -13.14
N PRO A 245 2.13 -29.09 -12.08
CA PRO A 245 3.26 -28.88 -11.18
C PRO A 245 3.70 -30.17 -10.49
N VAL A 246 5.01 -30.39 -10.37
CA VAL A 246 5.58 -31.56 -9.69
C VAL A 246 6.57 -31.11 -8.63
N ILE A 247 6.49 -31.71 -7.44
CA ILE A 247 7.41 -31.42 -6.34
C ILE A 247 8.82 -31.93 -6.71
N GLY A 248 9.78 -31.02 -6.82
CA GLY A 248 11.18 -31.35 -7.09
C GLY A 248 11.98 -31.70 -5.84
N ASP A 249 12.97 -32.58 -5.96
CA ASP A 249 13.84 -33.05 -4.86
C ASP A 249 14.66 -31.95 -4.16
N HIS A 250 14.82 -30.80 -4.82
CA HIS A 250 15.59 -29.65 -4.32
C HIS A 250 14.72 -28.63 -3.57
N LEU A 251 13.41 -28.84 -3.50
CA LEU A 251 12.48 -27.95 -2.84
C LEU A 251 12.48 -28.18 -1.33
N LEU A 252 12.37 -27.10 -0.56
CA LEU A 252 12.20 -27.14 0.89
C LEU A 252 10.72 -26.95 1.21
N GLU A 253 10.13 -27.93 1.92
CA GLU A 253 8.77 -27.80 2.44
C GLU A 253 8.72 -26.70 3.52
N LEU A 254 7.75 -25.79 3.38
CA LEU A 254 7.47 -24.74 4.37
C LEU A 254 6.18 -25.08 5.12
N CYS A 255 6.31 -25.51 6.38
CA CYS A 255 5.19 -25.68 7.29
C CYS A 255 4.90 -24.40 8.09
N PRO A 256 3.67 -24.15 8.56
CA PRO A 256 3.37 -23.01 9.43
C PRO A 256 4.31 -22.88 10.64
N GLU A 257 4.70 -24.01 11.23
CA GLU A 257 5.62 -24.10 12.35
C GLU A 257 7.05 -23.70 11.96
N ALA A 258 7.46 -23.90 10.69
CA ALA A 258 8.80 -23.58 10.22
C ALA A 258 9.10 -22.08 10.34
N PHE A 259 8.11 -21.22 10.07
CA PHE A 259 8.25 -19.78 10.23
C PHE A 259 8.42 -19.38 11.71
N LEU A 260 7.63 -19.98 12.61
CA LEU A 260 7.75 -19.68 14.05
C LEU A 260 9.04 -20.25 14.66
N CYS A 261 9.51 -21.42 14.21
CA CYS A 261 10.73 -22.05 14.72
C CYS A 261 12.00 -21.29 14.30
N THR A 262 11.97 -20.60 13.17
CA THR A 262 13.11 -19.85 12.62
C THR A 262 13.02 -18.35 12.86
N ALA A 263 11.87 -17.84 13.30
CA ALA A 263 11.66 -16.42 13.58
C ALA A 263 12.64 -15.92 14.66
N PRO A 264 13.35 -14.80 14.41
CA PRO A 264 14.08 -14.10 15.47
C PRO A 264 13.14 -13.76 16.64
N SER A 265 13.61 -13.84 17.89
CA SER A 265 12.76 -13.67 19.08
C SER A 265 12.01 -12.34 19.16
N LYS A 266 12.50 -11.30 18.46
CA LYS A 266 11.83 -9.98 18.39
C LYS A 266 10.70 -9.94 17.37
N GLU A 267 10.72 -10.84 16.40
CA GLU A 267 9.76 -10.90 15.29
C GLU A 267 8.69 -11.95 15.54
N GLU A 268 8.98 -12.98 16.34
CA GLU A 268 8.04 -14.04 16.73
C GLU A 268 6.66 -13.52 17.16
N PRO A 269 6.52 -12.44 17.97
CA PRO A 269 5.21 -11.92 18.34
C PRO A 269 4.37 -11.43 17.14
N PHE A 270 5.02 -10.91 16.10
CA PHE A 270 4.34 -10.45 14.89
C PHE A 270 3.87 -11.63 14.04
N PHE A 271 4.71 -12.65 13.86
CA PHE A 271 4.31 -13.89 13.18
C PHE A 271 3.15 -14.58 13.88
N ARG A 272 3.15 -14.64 15.22
CA ARG A 272 2.01 -15.18 15.98
C ARG A 272 0.76 -14.32 15.81
N ALA A 273 0.90 -12.99 15.83
CA ALA A 273 -0.23 -12.08 15.69
C ALA A 273 -0.85 -12.06 14.28
N SER A 274 -0.12 -12.49 13.24
CA SER A 274 -0.61 -12.60 11.86
C SER A 274 -1.02 -14.01 11.44
N MET A 275 -0.90 -14.99 12.35
CA MET A 275 -1.27 -16.37 12.07
C MET A 275 -2.79 -16.51 11.90
N VAL A 276 -3.19 -17.19 10.82
CA VAL A 276 -4.57 -17.59 10.58
C VAL A 276 -4.74 -19.03 11.05
N HIS A 277 -5.62 -19.25 12.03
CA HIS A 277 -5.77 -20.57 12.67
C HIS A 277 -6.76 -21.48 11.96
N GLU A 278 -7.72 -20.92 11.22
CA GLU A 278 -8.77 -21.68 10.55
C GLU A 278 -9.04 -21.10 9.15
N PRO A 279 -9.32 -21.96 8.15
CA PRO A 279 -9.79 -21.50 6.85
C PRO A 279 -11.08 -20.68 6.98
N SER A 280 -11.30 -19.77 6.03
CA SER A 280 -12.59 -19.07 5.98
C SER A 280 -13.75 -20.06 5.76
N THR A 281 -14.84 -19.83 6.48
CA THR A 281 -16.12 -20.55 6.30
C THR A 281 -17.02 -19.85 5.28
N THR A 282 -16.67 -18.64 4.85
CA THR A 282 -17.38 -17.90 3.81
C THR A 282 -16.83 -18.26 2.44
N LEU A 283 -17.71 -18.31 1.45
CA LEU A 283 -17.28 -18.43 0.06
C LEU A 283 -16.46 -17.19 -0.33
N PRO A 284 -15.40 -17.34 -1.15
CA PRO A 284 -14.67 -16.20 -1.67
C PRO A 284 -15.59 -15.27 -2.44
N CYS A 285 -15.27 -13.98 -2.43
CA CYS A 285 -15.97 -12.99 -3.22
C CYS A 285 -15.94 -13.35 -4.72
N SER A 286 -17.08 -13.18 -5.40
CA SER A 286 -17.14 -13.33 -6.86
C SER A 286 -16.58 -12.06 -7.49
N PHE A 287 -15.40 -12.19 -8.11
CA PHE A 287 -14.87 -11.14 -8.98
C PHE A 287 -15.70 -11.15 -10.26
N MET A 288 -16.33 -10.02 -10.58
CA MET A 288 -16.96 -9.84 -11.88
C MET A 288 -15.88 -9.85 -12.96
N ASP A 289 -16.18 -10.44 -14.13
CA ASP A 289 -15.30 -10.37 -15.28
C ASP A 289 -14.97 -8.90 -15.58
N ALA A 290 -13.71 -8.64 -15.97
CA ALA A 290 -13.24 -7.29 -16.23
C ALA A 290 -14.13 -6.59 -17.27
N VAL A 291 -14.98 -5.67 -16.80
CA VAL A 291 -15.70 -4.77 -17.69
C VAL A 291 -14.65 -3.91 -18.38
N SER A 292 -14.65 -3.91 -19.72
CA SER A 292 -13.62 -3.33 -20.59
C SER A 292 -13.39 -1.81 -20.45
N ASP A 293 -13.94 -1.16 -19.42
CA ASP A 293 -14.11 0.29 -19.33
C ASP A 293 -13.46 0.92 -18.08
N GLN A 294 -12.72 0.15 -17.26
CA GLN A 294 -12.02 0.69 -16.07
C GLN A 294 -10.51 0.92 -16.28
N THR A 295 -10.07 1.20 -17.51
CA THR A 295 -8.71 1.69 -17.80
C THR A 295 -8.47 3.13 -17.34
N GLN A 296 -9.46 3.80 -16.76
CA GLN A 296 -9.37 5.19 -16.34
C GLN A 296 -8.77 5.35 -14.95
N TRP A 297 -7.56 4.83 -14.73
CA TRP A 297 -6.72 5.31 -13.63
C TRP A 297 -6.08 6.67 -13.95
N HIS A 298 -6.03 7.07 -15.24
CA HIS A 298 -5.33 8.28 -15.71
C HIS A 298 -5.99 9.06 -16.86
N SER A 299 -7.28 8.90 -17.13
CA SER A 299 -7.93 9.77 -18.12
C SER A 299 -8.56 10.99 -17.46
N GLN A 300 -7.71 11.99 -17.16
CA GLN A 300 -7.87 13.39 -17.55
C GLN A 300 -6.63 14.21 -17.15
#